data_AF-A0A848QM01-F1
#
_entry.id   AF-A0A848QM01-F1
#
_cell.length_a   1.000
_cell.length_b   1.000
_cell.length_c   1.000
_cell.angle_alpha   90.00
_cell.angle_beta   90.00
_cell.angle_gamma   90.00
#
_symmetry.space_group_name_H-M   'P 1'
#
loop_
_entity.id
_entity.type
_entity.pdbx_description
1 polymer ?
#
loop_
_entity_poly.entity_id
_entity_poly.type
_entity_poly.pdbx_seq_one_letter_code
_entity_poly.pdbx_strand_id
1 'polypeptide(L)'
;MEKSVLSNLLGYYEVNHEYGKVYQYANRLIELGDDDLGNIYRAKGNVLIDMGLLDSAYYYLKLSVASNNLDTRTMGYYSLYKLLKKKQDLGLTEYVDSFILYKDSLNMADRYDEIQKLKSEHTEQARQQEYLQYRSRLKLYVLAFCLFSVLIAIIVFLIIEKRRKQYYMILQQKLADSKLDSIKKYMKEQFDETVELETKLKELEVEEVKGCVRSFERTVWYKKIANLSDQYLSAKEQRELFKDLSVLFAGLIETLRGEYPDIKEIDIYFCILSVIGYKLKIIAACLRTTDRNLSTRKSRMKKVLSQNIFDVIFVNS
;
A
#
# COMPACT_ATOMS: atom_id res chain seq x y z
N MET A 1 -44.42 4.07 69.06
CA MET A 1 -45.29 4.68 68.04
C MET A 1 -46.12 5.82 68.64
N GLU A 2 -46.81 5.61 69.76
CA GLU A 2 -47.60 6.65 70.46
C GLU A 2 -46.78 7.91 70.83
N LYS A 3 -45.60 7.76 71.43
CA LYS A 3 -44.70 8.86 71.83
C LYS A 3 -44.33 9.81 70.68
N SER A 4 -43.81 9.26 69.57
CA SER A 4 -43.41 10.05 68.39
C SER A 4 -44.57 10.82 67.75
N VAL A 5 -45.77 10.24 67.71
CA VAL A 5 -46.97 10.93 67.21
C VAL A 5 -47.33 12.11 68.13
N LEU A 6 -47.30 11.90 69.44
CA LEU A 6 -47.57 12.94 70.43
C LEU A 6 -46.53 14.08 70.38
N SER A 7 -45.24 13.77 70.18
CA SER A 7 -44.18 14.78 70.04
C SER A 7 -44.36 15.62 68.77
N ASN A 8 -44.77 15.02 67.66
CA ASN A 8 -45.11 15.76 66.44
C ASN A 8 -46.33 16.67 66.63
N LEU A 9 -47.38 16.17 67.31
CA LEU A 9 -48.57 16.97 67.64
C LEU A 9 -48.23 18.13 68.57
N LEU A 10 -47.36 17.90 69.56
CA LEU A 10 -46.86 18.94 70.46
C LEU A 10 -46.23 20.09 69.66
N GLY A 11 -45.30 19.78 68.75
CA GLY A 11 -44.66 20.79 67.89
C GLY A 11 -45.64 21.51 66.98
N TYR A 12 -46.60 20.79 66.38
CA TYR A 12 -47.64 21.39 65.54
C TYR A 12 -48.51 22.40 66.31
N TYR A 13 -48.97 22.03 67.51
CA TYR A 13 -49.79 22.92 68.33
C TYR A 13 -48.99 24.07 68.96
N GLU A 14 -47.68 23.90 69.16
CA GLU A 14 -46.78 24.98 69.59
C GLU A 14 -46.69 26.08 68.52
N VAL A 15 -46.54 25.69 67.25
CA VAL A 15 -46.51 26.64 66.12
C VAL A 15 -47.85 27.37 65.94
N ASN A 16 -48.97 26.67 66.16
CA ASN A 16 -50.32 27.26 66.02
C ASN A 16 -50.80 28.01 67.27
N HIS A 17 -49.96 28.18 68.29
CA HIS A 17 -50.29 28.87 69.54
C HIS A 17 -51.50 28.28 70.29
N GLU A 18 -51.77 26.98 70.12
CA GLU A 18 -52.86 26.27 70.81
C GLU A 18 -52.40 25.80 72.20
N TYR A 19 -52.17 26.77 73.09
CA TYR A 19 -51.51 26.57 74.39
C TYR A 19 -52.12 25.47 75.27
N GLY A 20 -53.45 25.34 75.29
CA GLY A 20 -54.13 24.29 76.07
C GLY A 20 -53.76 22.88 75.59
N LYS A 21 -53.65 22.67 74.27
CA LYS A 21 -53.26 21.38 73.68
C LYS A 21 -51.79 21.10 73.91
N VAL A 22 -50.92 22.10 73.76
CA VAL A 22 -49.48 21.94 74.02
C VAL A 22 -49.24 21.52 75.48
N TYR A 23 -49.94 22.13 76.44
CA TYR A 23 -49.87 21.72 77.85
C TYR A 23 -50.29 20.27 78.06
N GLN A 24 -51.42 19.86 77.46
CA GLN A 24 -51.94 18.49 77.56
C GLN A 24 -50.96 17.47 76.99
N TYR A 25 -50.46 17.69 75.78
CA TYR A 25 -49.53 16.76 75.13
C TYR A 25 -48.17 16.73 75.83
N ALA A 26 -47.68 17.87 76.32
CA ALA A 26 -46.43 17.90 77.08
C ALA A 26 -46.53 17.08 78.38
N ASN A 27 -47.63 17.20 79.12
CA ASN A 27 -47.86 16.39 80.32
C ASN A 27 -47.87 14.90 79.99
N ARG A 28 -48.61 14.53 78.94
CA ARG A 28 -48.71 13.14 78.51
C ARG A 28 -47.35 12.57 78.11
N LEU A 29 -46.54 13.34 77.39
CA LEU A 29 -45.19 12.92 76.97
C LEU A 29 -44.22 12.79 78.16
N ILE A 30 -44.33 13.68 79.15
CA ILE A 30 -43.53 13.60 80.38
C ILE A 30 -43.90 12.34 81.18
N GLU A 31 -45.20 12.05 81.33
CA GLU A 31 -45.67 10.84 82.02
C GLU A 31 -45.20 9.56 81.33
N LEU A 32 -45.20 9.55 80.00
CA LEU A 32 -44.73 8.42 79.20
C LEU A 32 -43.20 8.28 79.22
N GLY A 33 -42.46 9.28 79.70
CA GLY A 33 -40.99 9.30 79.71
C GLY A 33 -40.41 9.29 78.30
N ASP A 34 -40.74 10.30 77.50
CA ASP A 34 -40.14 10.48 76.16
C ASP A 34 -38.61 10.66 76.22
N ASP A 35 -37.91 10.43 75.11
CA ASP A 35 -36.45 10.54 75.06
C ASP A 35 -36.00 12.01 75.01
N ASP A 36 -36.84 12.93 74.50
CA ASP A 36 -36.54 14.36 74.36
C ASP A 36 -37.24 15.22 75.43
N LEU A 37 -37.08 14.81 76.69
CA LEU A 37 -37.66 15.53 77.83
C LEU A 37 -37.24 17.00 77.88
N GLY A 38 -36.01 17.32 77.44
CA GLY A 38 -35.51 18.69 77.43
C GLY A 38 -36.36 19.64 76.57
N ASN A 39 -36.71 19.22 75.34
CA ASN A 39 -37.58 20.04 74.48
C ASN A 39 -39.03 20.05 74.96
N ILE A 40 -39.52 18.95 75.54
CA ILE A 40 -40.89 18.88 76.08
C ILE A 40 -41.03 19.82 77.29
N TYR A 41 -40.05 19.84 78.18
CA TYR A 41 -40.01 20.79 79.31
C TYR A 41 -39.94 22.24 78.83
N ARG A 42 -39.21 22.53 77.75
CA ARG A 42 -39.19 23.86 77.11
C ARG A 42 -40.58 24.27 76.66
N ALA A 43 -41.23 23.44 75.85
CA ALA A 43 -42.56 23.71 75.31
C ALA A 43 -43.59 23.91 76.44
N LYS A 44 -43.57 23.05 77.45
CA LYS A 44 -44.42 23.18 78.65
C LYS A 44 -44.14 24.48 79.40
N GLY A 45 -42.87 24.81 79.63
CA GLY A 45 -42.46 26.03 80.30
C GLY A 45 -42.95 27.28 79.57
N ASN A 46 -42.82 27.32 78.24
CA ASN A 46 -43.29 28.43 77.41
C ASN A 46 -44.80 28.62 77.48
N VAL A 47 -45.57 27.54 77.37
CA VAL A 47 -47.02 27.59 77.53
C VAL A 47 -47.42 28.11 78.90
N LEU A 48 -46.72 27.72 79.96
CA LEU A 48 -46.97 28.20 81.31
C LEU A 48 -46.66 29.70 81.46
N ILE A 49 -45.67 30.25 80.75
CA ILE A 49 -45.43 31.71 80.69
C ILE A 49 -46.66 32.42 80.11
N ASP A 50 -47.20 31.87 79.02
CA ASP A 50 -48.32 32.45 78.29
C ASP A 50 -49.63 32.35 79.10
N MET A 51 -49.79 31.28 79.88
CA MET A 51 -50.88 31.11 80.87
C MET A 51 -50.71 31.95 82.15
N GLY A 52 -49.59 32.65 82.33
CA GLY A 52 -49.30 33.47 83.51
C GLY A 52 -48.82 32.70 84.75
N LEU A 53 -48.58 31.39 84.63
CA LEU A 53 -48.09 30.51 85.70
C LEU A 53 -46.56 30.54 85.78
N LEU A 54 -46.02 31.70 86.13
CA LEU A 54 -44.59 31.99 85.94
C LEU A 54 -43.64 31.18 86.84
N ASP A 55 -44.07 30.71 88.01
CA ASP A 55 -43.21 29.87 88.88
C ASP A 55 -43.10 28.44 88.36
N SER A 56 -44.21 27.87 87.91
CA SER A 56 -44.23 26.56 87.25
C SER A 56 -43.45 26.61 85.93
N ALA A 57 -43.59 27.69 85.17
CA ALA A 57 -42.81 27.90 83.95
C ALA A 57 -41.30 27.89 84.24
N TYR A 58 -40.86 28.62 85.27
CA TYR A 58 -39.45 28.68 85.66
C TYR A 58 -38.87 27.29 86.00
N TYR A 59 -39.62 26.48 86.75
CA TYR A 59 -39.22 25.11 87.09
C TYR A 59 -38.98 24.25 85.85
N TYR A 60 -39.94 24.17 84.93
CA TYR A 60 -39.81 23.35 83.73
C TYR A 60 -38.73 23.87 82.79
N LEU A 61 -38.56 25.20 82.66
CA LEU A 61 -37.49 25.74 81.84
C LEU A 61 -36.09 25.48 82.41
N LYS A 62 -35.92 25.42 83.74
CA LYS A 62 -34.67 24.95 84.36
C LYS A 62 -34.36 23.50 84.02
N LEU A 63 -35.37 22.63 83.98
CA LEU A 63 -35.18 21.24 83.54
C LEU A 63 -34.79 21.15 82.07
N SER A 64 -35.30 22.03 81.21
CA SER A 64 -34.93 22.10 79.80
C SER A 64 -33.45 22.44 79.59
N VAL A 65 -32.94 23.40 80.37
CA VAL A 65 -31.52 23.81 80.33
C VAL A 65 -30.56 22.71 80.78
N ALA A 66 -31.01 21.77 81.61
CA ALA A 66 -30.22 20.61 82.00
C ALA A 66 -30.05 19.56 80.87
N SER A 67 -30.62 19.79 79.69
CA SER A 67 -30.46 18.89 78.54
C SER A 67 -29.01 18.84 78.05
N ASN A 68 -28.60 17.65 77.59
CA ASN A 68 -27.32 17.45 76.91
C ASN A 68 -27.34 17.96 75.46
N ASN A 69 -28.53 18.15 74.87
CA ASN A 69 -28.68 18.71 73.54
C ASN A 69 -28.41 20.23 73.57
N LEU A 70 -27.42 20.68 72.79
CA LEU A 70 -26.97 22.06 72.73
C LEU A 70 -28.08 23.02 72.26
N ASP A 71 -28.88 22.63 71.26
CA ASP A 71 -30.00 23.42 70.74
C ASP A 71 -31.10 23.57 71.79
N THR A 72 -31.52 22.46 72.41
CA THR A 72 -32.52 22.44 73.48
C THR A 72 -32.09 23.33 74.64
N ARG A 73 -30.83 23.21 75.06
CA ARG A 73 -30.26 24.02 76.14
C ARG A 73 -30.23 25.50 75.79
N THR A 74 -29.81 25.85 74.57
CA THR A 74 -29.82 27.22 74.05
C THR A 74 -31.23 27.82 74.06
N MET A 75 -32.22 27.07 73.56
CA MET A 75 -33.62 27.49 73.54
C MET A 75 -34.25 27.55 74.93
N GLY A 76 -33.80 26.70 75.86
CA GLY A 76 -34.15 26.76 77.29
C GLY A 76 -33.66 28.06 77.94
N TYR A 77 -32.39 28.43 77.74
CA TYR A 77 -31.83 29.70 78.22
C TYR A 77 -32.56 30.92 77.64
N TYR A 78 -32.90 30.89 76.34
CA TYR A 78 -33.70 31.93 75.71
C TYR A 78 -35.09 32.08 76.34
N SER A 79 -35.74 30.95 76.63
CA SER A 79 -37.07 30.92 77.24
C SER A 79 -37.03 31.43 78.68
N LEU A 80 -35.98 31.10 79.45
CA LEU A 80 -35.73 31.66 80.80
C LEU A 80 -35.52 33.17 80.75
N TYR A 81 -34.73 33.67 79.80
CA TYR A 81 -34.57 35.10 79.58
C TYR A 81 -35.92 35.79 79.32
N LYS A 82 -36.77 35.22 78.44
CA LYS A 82 -38.11 35.77 78.15
C LYS A 82 -38.98 35.82 79.40
N LEU A 83 -38.93 34.78 80.25
CA LEU A 83 -39.65 34.74 81.53
C LEU A 83 -39.15 35.79 82.52
N LEU A 84 -37.84 35.90 82.74
CA LEU A 84 -37.25 36.83 83.71
C LEU A 84 -37.47 38.28 83.31
N LYS A 85 -37.42 38.58 82.01
CA LYS A 85 -37.81 39.88 81.45
C LYS A 85 -39.27 40.24 81.80
N LYS A 86 -40.18 39.26 81.77
CA LYS A 86 -41.60 39.45 82.13
C LYS A 86 -41.79 39.61 83.65
N LYS A 87 -40.96 38.97 84.49
CA LYS A 87 -40.96 39.11 85.96
C LYS A 87 -40.31 40.42 86.46
N GLN A 88 -39.63 41.19 85.62
CA GLN A 88 -38.79 42.35 86.00
C GLN A 88 -37.73 41.99 87.07
N ASP A 89 -37.19 40.77 87.00
CA ASP A 89 -36.23 40.24 87.96
C ASP A 89 -34.77 40.57 87.55
N LEU A 90 -33.89 40.81 88.53
CA LEU A 90 -32.51 41.29 88.37
C LEU A 90 -31.52 40.19 87.95
N GLY A 91 -31.91 38.92 87.95
CA GLY A 91 -31.09 37.78 87.48
C GLY A 91 -30.95 37.65 85.95
N LEU A 92 -31.22 38.71 85.18
CA LEU A 92 -31.34 38.68 83.72
C LEU A 92 -30.00 38.45 82.98
N THR A 93 -28.87 38.88 83.55
CA THR A 93 -27.57 38.91 82.88
C THR A 93 -26.96 37.52 82.66
N GLU A 94 -27.02 36.64 83.67
CA GLU A 94 -26.44 35.29 83.60
C GLU A 94 -27.05 34.42 82.49
N TYR A 95 -28.37 34.50 82.30
CA TYR A 95 -29.08 33.74 81.27
C TYR A 95 -28.86 34.31 79.86
N VAL A 96 -28.66 35.63 79.74
CA VAL A 96 -28.31 36.28 78.46
C VAL A 96 -26.91 35.87 78.03
N ASP A 97 -25.94 35.92 78.93
CA ASP A 97 -24.56 35.53 78.63
C ASP A 97 -24.47 34.05 78.22
N SER A 98 -25.20 33.17 78.93
CA SER A 98 -25.30 31.76 78.59
C SER A 98 -25.94 31.53 77.22
N PHE A 99 -27.03 32.24 76.90
CA PHE A 99 -27.68 32.14 75.59
C PHE A 99 -26.75 32.59 74.45
N ILE A 100 -26.06 33.72 74.63
CA ILE A 100 -25.11 34.25 73.63
C ILE A 100 -23.99 33.23 73.39
N LEU A 101 -23.39 32.70 74.45
CA LEU A 101 -22.31 31.71 74.36
C LEU A 101 -22.72 30.47 73.55
N TYR A 102 -23.87 29.88 73.86
CA TYR A 102 -24.30 28.67 73.17
C TYR A 102 -24.74 28.94 71.73
N LYS A 103 -25.38 30.09 71.46
CA LYS A 103 -25.72 30.52 70.10
C LYS A 103 -24.47 30.69 69.24
N ASP A 104 -23.42 31.30 69.77
CA ASP A 104 -22.16 31.46 69.05
C ASP A 104 -21.48 30.12 68.75
N SER A 105 -21.58 29.15 69.69
CA SER A 105 -21.11 27.79 69.46
C SER A 105 -21.86 27.07 68.33
N LEU A 106 -23.19 27.24 68.24
CA LEU A 106 -23.99 26.67 67.15
C LEU A 106 -23.61 27.29 65.80
N ASN A 107 -23.51 28.62 65.74
CA ASN A 107 -23.09 29.33 64.53
C ASN A 107 -21.68 28.93 64.07
N MET A 108 -20.78 28.57 64.98
CA MET A 108 -19.45 28.07 64.64
C MET A 108 -19.49 26.66 64.03
N ALA A 109 -20.35 25.78 64.57
CA ALA A 109 -20.54 24.43 64.02
C ALA A 109 -21.12 24.50 62.59
N ASP A 110 -22.18 25.29 62.38
CA ASP A 110 -22.80 25.44 61.05
C ASP A 110 -21.81 25.96 60.00
N ARG A 111 -21.01 26.98 60.37
CA ARG A 111 -19.97 27.52 59.48
C ARG A 111 -18.89 26.49 59.16
N TYR A 112 -18.52 25.65 60.12
CA TYR A 112 -17.53 24.60 59.90
C TYR A 112 -18.04 23.58 58.87
N ASP A 113 -19.29 23.15 59.01
CA ASP A 113 -19.92 22.20 58.09
C ASP A 113 -20.08 22.77 56.68
N GLU A 114 -20.46 24.05 56.55
CA GLU A 114 -20.50 24.74 55.25
C GLU A 114 -19.13 24.79 54.57
N ILE A 115 -18.07 25.14 55.32
CA ILE A 115 -16.69 25.16 54.81
C ILE A 115 -16.26 23.77 54.37
N GLN A 116 -16.57 22.73 55.15
CA GLN A 116 -16.22 21.36 54.81
C GLN A 116 -16.94 20.90 53.53
N LYS A 117 -18.22 21.25 53.39
CA LYS A 117 -19.01 20.96 52.20
C LYS A 117 -18.42 21.65 50.97
N LEU A 118 -18.18 22.96 51.03
CA LEU A 118 -17.55 23.73 49.94
C LEU A 118 -16.18 23.15 49.54
N LYS A 119 -15.36 22.78 50.53
CA LYS A 119 -14.06 22.16 50.28
C LYS A 119 -14.21 20.82 49.55
N SER A 120 -15.14 19.97 49.99
CA SER A 120 -15.40 18.68 49.33
C SER A 120 -15.83 18.87 47.88
N GLU A 121 -16.80 19.75 47.62
CA GLU A 121 -17.27 20.08 46.27
C GLU A 121 -16.14 20.58 45.37
N HIS A 122 -15.29 21.50 45.84
CA HIS A 122 -14.13 21.97 45.08
C HIS A 122 -13.12 20.87 44.80
N THR A 123 -12.81 19.99 45.77
CA THR A 123 -11.87 18.89 45.57
C THR A 123 -12.39 17.86 44.56
N GLU A 124 -13.69 17.60 44.54
CA GLU A 124 -14.31 16.72 43.56
C GLU A 124 -14.30 17.33 42.16
N GLN A 125 -14.64 18.62 42.03
CA GLN A 125 -14.57 19.34 40.76
C GLN A 125 -13.15 19.36 40.18
N ALA A 126 -12.13 19.64 41.01
CA ALA A 126 -10.74 19.60 40.58
C ALA A 126 -10.33 18.20 40.09
N ARG A 127 -10.70 17.15 40.83
CA ARG A 127 -10.43 15.76 40.44
C ARG A 127 -11.12 15.38 39.13
N GLN A 128 -12.36 15.82 38.92
CA GLN A 128 -13.08 15.59 37.67
C GLN A 128 -12.40 16.30 36.49
N GLN A 129 -11.96 17.53 36.67
CA GLN A 129 -11.23 18.28 35.63
C GLN A 129 -9.91 17.59 35.27
N GLU A 130 -9.12 17.19 36.27
CA GLU A 130 -7.87 16.44 36.05
C GLU A 130 -8.14 15.12 35.31
N TYR A 131 -9.17 14.38 35.70
CA TYR A 131 -9.57 13.14 35.02
C TYR A 131 -9.96 13.38 33.56
N LEU A 132 -10.71 14.43 33.26
CA LEU A 132 -11.09 14.79 31.88
C LEU A 132 -9.86 15.18 31.05
N GLN A 133 -8.93 15.96 31.61
CA GLN A 133 -7.68 16.31 30.95
C GLN A 133 -6.82 15.07 30.68
N TYR A 134 -6.67 14.19 31.67
CA TYR A 134 -5.95 12.93 31.53
C TYR A 134 -6.56 12.05 30.44
N ARG A 135 -7.89 11.87 30.45
CA ARG A 135 -8.62 11.11 29.42
C ARG A 135 -8.47 11.74 28.03
N SER A 136 -8.46 13.06 27.92
CA SER A 136 -8.23 13.76 26.65
C SER A 136 -6.83 13.51 26.11
N ARG A 137 -5.79 13.59 26.96
CA ARG A 137 -4.41 13.26 26.59
C ARG A 137 -4.26 11.81 26.15
N LEU A 138 -4.88 10.87 26.85
CA LEU A 138 -4.89 9.47 26.44
C LEU A 138 -5.53 9.28 25.05
N LYS A 139 -6.66 9.93 24.76
CA LYS A 139 -7.28 9.90 23.43
C LYS A 139 -6.33 10.43 22.35
N LEU A 140 -5.60 11.51 22.62
CA LEU A 140 -4.59 12.05 21.71
C LEU A 140 -3.45 11.06 21.48
N TYR A 141 -2.94 10.40 22.53
CA TYR A 141 -1.90 9.37 22.38
C TYR A 141 -2.37 8.16 21.59
N VAL A 142 -3.59 7.68 21.83
CA VAL A 142 -4.19 6.58 21.05
C VAL A 142 -4.32 6.98 19.58
N LEU A 143 -4.82 8.19 19.30
CA LEU A 143 -4.93 8.70 17.93
C LEU A 143 -3.56 8.78 17.24
N ALA A 144 -2.55 9.32 17.93
CA ALA A 144 -1.19 9.40 17.41
C ALA A 144 -0.60 8.02 17.11
N PHE A 145 -0.82 7.03 17.99
CA PHE A 145 -0.37 5.66 17.78
C PHE A 145 -1.06 5.00 16.57
N CYS A 146 -2.37 5.21 16.39
CA CYS A 146 -3.10 4.75 15.20
C CYS A 146 -2.57 5.38 13.90
N LEU A 147 -2.28 6.68 13.90
CA LEU A 147 -1.69 7.34 12.73
C LEU A 147 -0.30 6.79 12.42
N PHE A 148 0.52 6.56 13.44
CA PHE A 148 1.85 5.99 13.28
C PHE A 148 1.81 4.55 12.74
N SER A 149 0.87 3.72 13.21
CA SER A 149 0.72 2.36 12.70
C SER A 149 0.27 2.32 11.23
N VAL A 150 -0.60 3.25 10.82
CA VAL A 150 -0.98 3.43 9.41
C VAL A 150 0.23 3.84 8.56
N LEU A 151 1.06 4.77 9.03
CA LEU A 151 2.28 5.16 8.33
C LEU A 151 3.25 3.98 8.16
N ILE A 152 3.44 3.16 9.20
CA ILE A 152 4.25 1.94 9.10
C ILE A 152 3.66 0.99 8.07
N ALA A 153 2.34 0.76 8.08
CA ALA A 153 1.68 -0.12 7.11
C ALA A 153 1.88 0.36 5.67
N ILE A 154 1.80 1.66 5.42
CA ILE A 154 2.08 2.27 4.10
C ILE A 154 3.54 2.01 3.70
N ILE A 155 4.51 2.23 4.60
CA ILE A 155 5.92 1.99 4.31
C ILE A 155 6.16 0.52 3.96
N VAL A 156 5.60 -0.41 4.74
CA VAL A 156 5.70 -1.85 4.47
C VAL A 156 5.09 -2.19 3.11
N PHE A 157 3.91 -1.65 2.80
CA PHE A 157 3.26 -1.83 1.51
C PHE A 157 4.14 -1.34 0.35
N LEU A 158 4.73 -0.16 0.46
CA LEU A 158 5.64 0.40 -0.56
C LEU A 158 6.90 -0.47 -0.74
N ILE A 159 7.46 -1.03 0.34
CA ILE A 159 8.59 -1.96 0.26
C ILE A 159 8.19 -3.22 -0.50
N ILE A 160 7.04 -3.82 -0.16
CA ILE A 160 6.52 -5.01 -0.85
C ILE A 160 6.30 -4.71 -2.33
N GLU A 161 5.66 -3.59 -2.65
CA GLU A 161 5.39 -3.20 -4.03
C GLU A 161 6.69 -2.98 -4.82
N LYS A 162 7.68 -2.31 -4.22
CA LYS A 162 9.00 -2.11 -4.84
C LYS A 162 9.70 -3.45 -5.10
N ARG A 163 9.72 -4.36 -4.12
CA ARG A 163 10.29 -5.71 -4.28
C ARG A 163 9.59 -6.49 -5.38
N ARG A 164 8.26 -6.42 -5.42
CA ARG A 164 7.44 -7.05 -6.46
C ARG A 164 7.76 -6.51 -7.85
N LYS A 165 7.82 -5.18 -8.02
CA LYS A 165 8.21 -4.54 -9.29
C LYS A 165 9.60 -4.97 -9.75
N GLN A 166 10.58 -5.01 -8.84
CA GLN A 166 11.93 -5.50 -9.15
C GLN A 166 11.94 -6.96 -9.61
N TYR A 167 11.19 -7.83 -8.92
CA TYR A 167 11.05 -9.23 -9.31
C TYR A 167 10.46 -9.39 -10.73
N TYR A 168 9.39 -8.64 -11.05
CA TYR A 168 8.80 -8.68 -12.39
C TYR A 168 9.73 -8.14 -13.48
N MET A 169 10.52 -7.10 -13.20
CA MET A 169 11.50 -6.57 -14.16
C MET A 169 12.58 -7.62 -14.49
N ILE A 170 13.13 -8.29 -13.48
CA ILE A 170 14.10 -9.37 -13.66
C ILE A 170 13.49 -10.54 -14.45
N LEU A 171 12.23 -10.90 -14.15
CA LEU A 171 11.55 -11.98 -14.84
C LEU A 171 11.31 -11.65 -16.32
N GLN A 172 10.89 -10.41 -16.64
CA GLN A 172 10.74 -9.95 -18.02
C GLN A 172 12.06 -9.95 -18.77
N GLN A 173 13.15 -9.50 -18.13
CA GLN A 173 14.48 -9.54 -18.72
C GLN A 173 14.92 -10.97 -19.03
N LYS A 174 14.78 -11.90 -18.08
CA LYS A 174 15.08 -13.33 -18.31
C LYS A 174 14.26 -13.93 -19.45
N LEU A 175 12.99 -13.55 -19.56
CA LEU A 175 12.12 -14.02 -20.63
C LEU A 175 12.52 -13.43 -22.00
N ALA A 176 12.92 -12.16 -22.03
CA ALA A 176 13.45 -11.52 -23.23
C ALA A 176 14.77 -12.15 -23.67
N ASP A 177 15.70 -12.40 -22.73
CA ASP A 177 16.98 -13.06 -23.00
C ASP A 177 16.77 -14.48 -23.53
N SER A 178 15.88 -15.26 -22.90
CA SER A 178 15.55 -16.62 -23.35
C SER A 178 14.93 -16.63 -24.76
N LYS A 179 14.03 -15.68 -25.06
CA LYS A 179 13.47 -15.52 -26.42
C LYS A 179 14.56 -15.16 -27.42
N LEU A 180 15.44 -14.22 -27.07
CA LEU A 180 16.53 -13.78 -27.93
C LEU A 180 17.51 -14.93 -28.22
N ASP A 181 17.83 -15.75 -27.23
CA ASP A 181 18.64 -16.96 -27.41
C ASP A 181 17.96 -18.00 -28.29
N SER A 182 16.65 -18.20 -28.15
CA SER A 182 15.89 -19.10 -29.04
C SER A 182 15.86 -18.61 -30.49
N ILE A 183 15.72 -17.30 -30.70
CA ILE A 183 15.76 -16.67 -32.04
C ILE A 183 17.17 -16.80 -32.64
N LYS A 184 18.22 -16.53 -31.86
CA LYS A 184 19.62 -16.73 -32.30
C LYS A 184 19.87 -18.18 -32.72
N LYS A 185 19.39 -19.13 -31.94
CA LYS A 185 19.52 -20.56 -32.25
C LYS A 185 18.81 -20.92 -33.56
N TYR A 186 17.56 -20.48 -33.72
CA TYR A 186 16.80 -20.69 -34.96
C TYR A 186 17.46 -20.05 -36.18
N MET A 187 17.96 -18.82 -36.06
CA MET A 187 18.69 -18.14 -37.14
C MET A 187 19.99 -18.86 -37.49
N LYS A 188 20.71 -19.38 -36.51
CA LYS A 188 21.93 -20.15 -36.76
C LYS A 188 21.63 -21.46 -37.49
N GLU A 189 20.60 -22.19 -37.06
CA GLU A 189 20.16 -23.43 -37.72
C GLU A 189 19.72 -23.17 -39.17
N GLN A 190 18.93 -22.11 -39.41
CA GLN A 190 18.54 -21.72 -40.77
C GLN A 190 19.72 -21.26 -41.62
N PHE A 191 20.65 -20.48 -41.06
CA PHE A 191 21.83 -20.02 -41.80
C PHE A 191 22.75 -21.20 -42.16
N ASP A 192 23.03 -22.10 -41.22
CA ASP A 192 23.84 -23.30 -41.47
C ASP A 192 23.18 -24.20 -42.53
N GLU A 193 21.85 -24.38 -42.48
CA GLU A 193 21.10 -25.16 -43.48
C GLU A 193 21.13 -24.51 -44.88
N THR A 194 20.99 -23.18 -44.97
CA THR A 194 21.08 -22.47 -46.26
C THR A 194 22.48 -22.52 -46.87
N VAL A 195 23.54 -22.38 -46.07
CA VAL A 195 24.93 -22.48 -46.54
C VAL A 195 25.25 -23.91 -47.01
N GLU A 196 24.76 -24.92 -46.30
CA GLU A 196 24.94 -26.33 -46.70
C GLU A 196 24.22 -26.63 -48.02
N LEU A 197 23.00 -26.10 -48.21
CA LEU A 197 22.23 -26.28 -49.45
C LEU A 197 22.88 -25.58 -50.65
N GLU A 198 23.33 -24.33 -50.49
CA GLU A 198 24.03 -23.60 -51.56
C GLU A 198 25.33 -24.30 -51.98
N THR A 199 26.03 -24.92 -51.02
CA THR A 199 27.28 -25.65 -51.30
C THR A 199 26.98 -26.92 -52.11
N LYS A 200 25.97 -27.69 -51.71
CA LYS A 200 25.54 -28.90 -52.43
C LYS A 200 25.04 -28.60 -53.85
N LEU A 201 24.32 -27.48 -54.04
CA LEU A 201 23.87 -27.05 -55.37
C LEU A 201 25.05 -26.73 -56.30
N LYS A 202 26.05 -25.99 -55.80
CA LYS A 202 27.26 -25.69 -56.58
C LYS A 202 28.06 -26.94 -56.95
N GLU A 203 28.15 -27.91 -56.05
CA GLU A 203 28.82 -29.19 -56.33
C GLU A 203 28.11 -29.98 -57.44
N LEU A 204 26.77 -29.97 -57.45
CA LEU A 204 25.97 -30.62 -58.49
C LEU A 204 26.13 -29.95 -59.85
N GLU A 205 26.12 -28.63 -59.93
CA GLU A 205 26.34 -27.87 -61.18
C GLU A 205 27.73 -28.18 -61.78
N VAL A 206 28.77 -28.24 -60.93
CA VAL A 206 30.12 -28.59 -61.38
C VAL A 206 30.18 -30.03 -61.89
N GLU A 207 29.48 -30.97 -61.25
CA GLU A 207 29.46 -32.37 -61.69
C GLU A 207 28.67 -32.56 -62.99
N GLU A 208 27.60 -31.79 -63.21
CA GLU A 208 26.85 -31.76 -64.47
C GLU A 208 27.76 -31.32 -65.63
N VAL A 209 28.47 -30.20 -65.47
CA VAL A 209 29.40 -29.69 -66.48
C VAL A 209 30.52 -30.70 -66.78
N LYS A 210 31.09 -31.35 -65.76
CA LYS A 210 32.06 -32.45 -65.97
C LYS A 210 31.46 -33.63 -66.73
N GLY A 211 30.19 -33.95 -66.48
CA GLY A 211 29.41 -34.93 -67.24
C GLY A 211 29.34 -34.58 -68.74
N CYS A 212 29.06 -33.32 -69.06
CA CYS A 212 29.05 -32.81 -70.44
C CYS A 212 30.42 -32.94 -71.11
N VAL A 213 31.51 -32.58 -70.41
CA VAL A 213 32.89 -32.74 -70.93
C VAL A 213 33.19 -34.21 -71.23
N ARG A 214 32.92 -35.14 -70.31
CA ARG A 214 33.10 -36.58 -70.53
C ARG A 214 32.29 -37.12 -71.72
N SER A 215 31.09 -36.58 -71.95
CA SER A 215 30.28 -36.92 -73.12
C SER A 215 30.88 -36.37 -74.41
N PHE A 216 31.39 -35.13 -74.40
CA PHE A 216 32.07 -34.52 -75.53
C PHE A 216 33.35 -35.28 -75.93
N GLU A 217 34.12 -35.76 -74.96
CA GLU A 217 35.34 -36.54 -75.18
C GLU A 217 35.12 -37.82 -76.01
N ARG A 218 33.90 -38.38 -75.96
CA ARG A 218 33.50 -39.57 -76.73
C ARG A 218 33.07 -39.25 -78.16
N THR A 219 32.92 -37.98 -78.51
CA THR A 219 32.54 -37.56 -79.85
C THR A 219 33.72 -37.60 -80.82
N VAL A 220 33.41 -37.63 -82.12
CA VAL A 220 34.43 -37.49 -83.18
C VAL A 220 35.15 -36.14 -83.12
N TRP A 221 34.51 -35.11 -82.56
CA TRP A 221 35.07 -33.77 -82.42
C TRP A 221 36.26 -33.73 -81.48
N TYR A 222 36.26 -34.50 -80.39
CA TYR A 222 37.32 -34.42 -79.39
C TYR A 222 38.71 -34.68 -79.99
N LYS A 223 38.84 -35.76 -80.76
CA LYS A 223 40.08 -36.11 -81.46
C LYS A 223 40.35 -35.21 -82.67
N LYS A 224 39.31 -34.79 -83.38
CA LYS A 224 39.43 -33.93 -84.58
C LYS A 224 39.95 -32.54 -84.23
N ILE A 225 39.44 -31.95 -83.15
CA ILE A 225 39.85 -30.61 -82.68
C ILE A 225 41.26 -30.64 -82.08
N ALA A 226 41.60 -31.68 -81.33
CA ALA A 226 42.93 -31.83 -80.73
C ALA A 226 44.07 -31.87 -81.79
N ASN A 227 43.76 -32.31 -83.01
CA ASN A 227 44.71 -32.46 -84.11
C ASN A 227 44.66 -31.32 -85.15
N LEU A 228 43.99 -30.20 -84.87
CA LEU A 228 43.94 -29.04 -85.77
C LEU A 228 45.33 -28.37 -85.87
N SER A 229 46.04 -28.60 -86.98
CA SER A 229 47.38 -28.06 -87.26
C SER A 229 47.32 -26.73 -88.05
N ASP A 230 47.03 -25.63 -87.37
CA ASP A 230 47.00 -24.24 -87.87
C ASP A 230 45.96 -23.90 -88.95
N GLN A 231 45.14 -24.86 -89.37
CA GLN A 231 44.00 -24.63 -90.28
C GLN A 231 42.72 -24.36 -89.49
N TYR A 232 41.94 -23.38 -89.93
CA TYR A 232 40.60 -23.13 -89.40
C TYR A 232 39.62 -24.24 -89.81
N LEU A 233 38.64 -24.53 -88.95
CA LEU A 233 37.49 -25.36 -89.37
C LEU A 233 36.78 -24.70 -90.55
N SER A 234 36.27 -25.51 -91.48
CA SER A 234 35.39 -24.99 -92.53
C SER A 234 34.08 -24.45 -91.92
N ALA A 235 33.41 -23.56 -92.64
CA ALA A 235 32.12 -23.02 -92.21
C ALA A 235 31.06 -24.11 -91.96
N LYS A 236 31.15 -25.24 -92.68
CA LYS A 236 30.25 -26.38 -92.49
C LYS A 236 30.58 -27.13 -91.20
N GLU A 237 31.84 -27.46 -90.98
CA GLU A 237 32.29 -28.18 -89.77
C GLU A 237 32.08 -27.37 -88.50
N GLN A 238 32.30 -26.05 -88.55
CA GLN A 238 32.01 -25.18 -87.41
C GLN A 238 30.53 -25.22 -87.02
N ARG A 239 29.62 -25.22 -87.99
CA ARG A 239 28.18 -25.32 -87.71
C ARG A 239 27.80 -26.67 -87.10
N GLU A 240 28.39 -27.75 -87.59
CA GLU A 240 28.15 -29.10 -87.04
C GLU A 240 28.71 -29.21 -85.61
N LEU A 241 29.90 -28.69 -85.34
CA LEU A 241 30.47 -28.60 -84.00
C LEU A 241 29.56 -27.81 -83.05
N PHE A 242 29.10 -26.62 -83.46
CA PHE A 242 28.21 -25.80 -82.62
C PHE A 242 26.88 -26.47 -82.34
N LYS A 243 26.33 -27.22 -83.32
CA LYS A 243 25.12 -28.01 -83.12
C LYS A 243 25.34 -29.08 -82.04
N ASP A 244 26.43 -29.83 -82.11
CA ASP A 244 26.72 -30.90 -81.14
C ASP A 244 27.05 -30.32 -79.76
N LEU A 245 27.80 -29.21 -79.69
CA LEU A 245 28.03 -28.48 -78.44
C LEU A 245 26.74 -27.95 -77.82
N SER A 246 25.82 -27.43 -78.65
CA SER A 246 24.53 -26.91 -78.18
C SER A 246 23.67 -27.99 -77.53
N VAL A 247 23.74 -29.22 -78.04
CA VAL A 247 23.02 -30.36 -77.47
C VAL A 247 23.70 -30.85 -76.18
N LEU A 248 25.02 -31.02 -76.21
CA LEU A 248 25.77 -31.61 -75.10
C LEU A 248 25.89 -30.67 -73.89
N PHE A 249 25.90 -29.35 -74.12
CA PHE A 249 26.06 -28.33 -73.09
C PHE A 249 24.80 -27.46 -72.96
N ALA A 250 23.62 -27.98 -73.33
CA ALA A 250 22.37 -27.24 -73.29
C ALA A 250 22.13 -26.57 -71.92
N GLY A 251 22.32 -27.31 -70.81
CA GLY A 251 22.19 -26.79 -69.45
C GLY A 251 23.14 -25.61 -69.16
N LEU A 252 24.43 -25.76 -69.48
CA LEU A 252 25.41 -24.66 -69.32
C LEU A 252 25.08 -23.44 -70.18
N ILE A 253 24.56 -23.64 -71.40
CA ILE A 253 24.15 -22.55 -72.29
C ILE A 253 22.94 -21.80 -71.72
N GLU A 254 21.97 -22.53 -71.17
CA GLU A 254 20.80 -21.95 -70.50
C GLU A 254 21.23 -21.15 -69.27
N THR A 255 22.10 -21.68 -68.42
CA THR A 255 22.66 -20.97 -67.26
C THR A 255 23.38 -19.69 -67.68
N LEU A 256 24.28 -19.76 -68.66
CA LEU A 256 25.03 -18.60 -69.14
C LEU A 256 24.11 -17.51 -69.72
N ARG A 257 23.04 -17.89 -70.44
CA ARG A 257 22.08 -16.94 -70.99
C ARG A 257 21.14 -16.37 -69.94
N GLY A 258 20.77 -17.18 -68.94
CA GLY A 258 19.92 -16.76 -67.83
C GLY A 258 20.62 -15.75 -66.92
N GLU A 259 21.88 -16.02 -66.57
CA GLU A 259 22.68 -15.14 -65.72
C GLU A 259 23.27 -13.94 -66.48
N TYR A 260 23.57 -14.11 -67.77
CA TYR A 260 24.19 -13.08 -68.60
C TYR A 260 23.42 -12.90 -69.93
N PRO A 261 22.27 -12.20 -69.93
CA PRO A 261 21.39 -12.08 -71.10
C PRO A 261 22.06 -11.48 -72.35
N ASP A 262 23.06 -10.61 -72.17
CA ASP A 262 23.78 -9.95 -73.26
C ASP A 262 24.99 -10.76 -73.79
N ILE A 263 25.19 -11.99 -73.30
CA ILE A 263 26.32 -12.83 -73.74
C ILE A 263 26.16 -13.22 -75.22
N LYS A 264 27.20 -12.92 -76.02
CA LYS A 264 27.17 -13.24 -77.45
C LYS A 264 27.36 -14.73 -77.66
N GLU A 265 26.72 -15.26 -78.68
CA GLU A 265 26.78 -16.69 -79.02
C GLU A 265 28.22 -17.21 -79.19
N ILE A 266 29.10 -16.42 -79.81
CA ILE A 266 30.51 -16.79 -79.96
C ILE A 266 31.26 -16.86 -78.62
N ASP A 267 30.85 -16.06 -77.64
CA ASP A 267 31.44 -16.05 -76.30
C ASP A 267 30.95 -17.26 -75.49
N ILE A 268 29.71 -17.72 -75.69
CA ILE A 268 29.18 -18.98 -75.13
C ILE A 268 30.03 -20.17 -75.60
N TYR A 269 30.25 -20.32 -76.90
CA TYR A 269 31.06 -21.43 -77.41
C TYR A 269 32.54 -21.31 -77.01
N PHE A 270 33.04 -20.08 -76.83
CA PHE A 270 34.37 -19.87 -76.26
C PHE A 270 34.47 -20.38 -74.81
N CYS A 271 33.47 -20.09 -73.98
CA CYS A 271 33.37 -20.64 -72.62
C CYS A 271 33.33 -22.17 -72.63
N ILE A 272 32.46 -22.78 -73.43
CA ILE A 272 32.33 -24.24 -73.52
C ILE A 272 33.65 -24.91 -73.93
N LEU A 273 34.30 -24.40 -74.97
CA LEU A 273 35.58 -24.95 -75.44
C LEU A 273 36.72 -24.75 -74.42
N SER A 274 36.62 -23.70 -73.58
CA SER A 274 37.57 -23.44 -72.49
C SER A 274 37.34 -24.38 -71.30
N VAL A 275 36.08 -24.67 -70.96
CA VAL A 275 35.67 -25.67 -69.96
C VAL A 275 36.16 -27.07 -70.34
N ILE A 276 36.06 -27.43 -71.63
CA ILE A 276 36.59 -28.69 -72.17
C ILE A 276 38.13 -28.75 -72.04
N GLY A 277 38.81 -27.61 -71.91
CA GLY A 277 40.25 -27.53 -71.67
C GLY A 277 41.11 -27.32 -72.92
N TYR A 278 40.52 -26.87 -74.03
CA TYR A 278 41.32 -26.54 -75.21
C TYR A 278 42.11 -25.24 -75.02
N LYS A 279 43.35 -25.21 -75.53
CA LYS A 279 44.18 -24.00 -75.51
C LYS A 279 43.60 -22.93 -76.44
N LEU A 280 43.85 -21.66 -76.10
CA LEU A 280 43.34 -20.49 -76.84
C LEU A 280 43.54 -20.56 -78.37
N LYS A 281 44.69 -21.07 -78.84
CA LYS A 281 45.01 -21.23 -80.27
C LYS A 281 44.08 -22.22 -80.98
N ILE A 282 43.74 -23.33 -80.34
CA ILE A 282 42.84 -24.36 -80.88
C ILE A 282 41.41 -23.83 -80.88
N ILE A 283 41.01 -23.13 -79.82
CA ILE A 283 39.69 -22.48 -79.76
C ILE A 283 39.57 -21.42 -80.87
N ALA A 284 40.62 -20.64 -81.11
CA ALA A 284 40.66 -19.67 -82.20
C ALA A 284 40.43 -20.32 -83.57
N ALA A 285 41.04 -21.49 -83.80
CA ALA A 285 40.85 -22.29 -85.01
C ALA A 285 39.39 -22.78 -85.16
N CYS A 286 38.76 -23.20 -84.05
CA CYS A 286 37.36 -23.65 -84.04
C CYS A 286 36.36 -22.50 -84.26
N LEU A 287 36.65 -21.33 -83.68
CA LEU A 287 35.81 -20.13 -83.76
C LEU A 287 36.09 -19.27 -85.00
N ARG A 288 37.07 -19.65 -85.83
CA ARG A 288 37.48 -18.93 -87.04
C ARG A 288 37.86 -17.48 -86.77
N THR A 289 38.61 -17.26 -85.69
CA THR A 289 39.11 -15.96 -85.24
C THR A 289 40.59 -16.05 -84.86
N THR A 290 41.24 -14.93 -84.56
CA THR A 290 42.59 -14.92 -84.01
C THR A 290 42.59 -15.11 -82.49
N ASP A 291 43.67 -15.70 -81.98
CA ASP A 291 43.99 -15.84 -80.55
C ASP A 291 44.03 -14.48 -79.84
N ARG A 292 44.56 -13.43 -80.48
CA ARG A 292 44.57 -12.05 -79.96
C ARG A 292 43.14 -11.52 -79.71
N ASN A 293 42.20 -11.83 -80.59
CA ASN A 293 40.80 -11.45 -80.41
C ASN A 293 40.16 -12.24 -79.26
N LEU A 294 40.43 -13.54 -79.14
CA LEU A 294 39.95 -14.34 -78.01
C LEU A 294 40.54 -13.90 -76.67
N SER A 295 41.81 -13.50 -76.61
CA SER A 295 42.41 -12.91 -75.41
C SER A 295 41.66 -11.64 -74.97
N THR A 296 41.31 -10.79 -75.94
CA THR A 296 40.51 -9.58 -75.69
C THR A 296 39.08 -9.92 -75.24
N ARG A 297 38.49 -11.01 -75.75
CA ARG A 297 37.18 -11.51 -75.30
C ARG A 297 37.25 -12.10 -73.89
N LYS A 298 38.28 -12.89 -73.57
CA LYS A 298 38.54 -13.43 -72.22
C LYS A 298 38.66 -12.31 -71.19
N SER A 299 39.40 -11.25 -71.49
CA SER A 299 39.50 -10.06 -70.62
C SER A 299 38.15 -9.36 -70.39
N ARG A 300 37.31 -9.28 -71.44
CA ARG A 300 35.95 -8.72 -71.31
C ARG A 300 35.05 -9.62 -70.46
N MET A 301 35.07 -10.93 -70.68
CA MET A 301 34.29 -11.88 -69.89
C MET A 301 34.70 -11.89 -68.42
N LYS A 302 35.98 -11.65 -68.09
CA LYS A 302 36.42 -11.48 -66.69
C LYS A 302 35.70 -10.34 -65.95
N LYS A 303 35.21 -9.33 -66.68
CA LYS A 303 34.46 -8.20 -66.11
C LYS A 303 32.95 -8.45 -66.05
N VAL A 304 32.46 -9.42 -66.83
CA VAL A 304 31.03 -9.72 -66.99
C VAL A 304 30.63 -10.91 -66.12
N LEU A 305 31.44 -11.96 -66.12
CA LEU A 305 31.21 -13.18 -65.34
C LEU A 305 31.59 -12.96 -63.87
N SER A 306 30.91 -13.67 -62.97
CA SER A 306 31.34 -13.74 -61.57
C SER A 306 32.73 -14.35 -61.46
N GLN A 307 33.51 -13.95 -60.45
CA GLN A 307 34.89 -14.42 -60.28
C GLN A 307 34.96 -15.96 -60.20
N ASN A 308 34.02 -16.58 -59.50
CA ASN A 308 33.95 -18.04 -59.35
C ASN A 308 33.68 -18.75 -60.70
N ILE A 309 32.72 -18.26 -61.49
CA ILE A 309 32.38 -18.86 -62.79
C ILE A 309 33.51 -18.65 -63.80
N PHE A 310 34.11 -17.46 -63.81
CA PHE A 310 35.26 -17.17 -64.67
C PHE A 310 36.42 -18.12 -64.38
N ASP A 311 36.74 -18.31 -63.10
CA ASP A 311 37.82 -19.18 -62.70
C ASP A 311 37.52 -20.63 -63.11
N VAL A 312 36.33 -21.16 -62.84
CA VAL A 312 35.91 -22.52 -63.25
C VAL A 312 35.97 -22.74 -64.77
N ILE A 313 35.54 -21.77 -65.58
CA ILE A 313 35.49 -21.89 -67.04
C ILE A 313 36.89 -21.81 -67.66
N PHE A 314 37.78 -20.97 -67.11
CA PHE A 314 39.05 -20.64 -67.74
C PHE A 314 40.28 -21.22 -67.02
N VAL A 315 40.13 -22.12 -66.03
CA VAL A 315 41.22 -22.75 -65.25
C VAL A 315 42.38 -23.24 -66.13
N ASN A 316 42.06 -23.83 -67.28
CA ASN A 316 43.03 -24.56 -68.13
C ASN A 316 43.33 -23.87 -69.49
N SER A 317 42.92 -22.60 -69.66
CA SER A 317 42.90 -21.90 -70.97
C SER A 317 43.90 -20.77 -71.12
#